data_AF-G8PG41-F1
#
_entry.id   AF-G8PG41-F1
#
_cell.length_a   1.000
_cell.length_b   1.000
_cell.length_c   1.000
_cell.angle_alpha   90.00
_cell.angle_beta   90.00
_cell.angle_gamma   90.00
#
_symmetry.space_group_name_H-M   'P 1'
#
loop_
_entity.id
_entity.type
_entity.pdbx_description
1 polymer ?
#
loop_
_entity_poly.entity_id
_entity_poly.type
_entity_poly.pdbx_seq_one_letter_code
_entity_poly.pdbx_strand_id
1 'polypeptide(L)' 'MKLSSVRRQDIAKLHHALRATPRQTNQVLAVLSKAFNLAEVWGLRPEHTNPVRLVKRYKENERDRFLTGEELQ' A
#
# COMPACT_ATOMS: atom_id res chain seq x y z
N MET A 1 5.19 17.59 -9.76
CA MET A 1 3.98 17.02 -9.12
C MET A 1 3.95 17.52 -7.68
N LYS A 2 2.89 18.18 -7.22
CA LYS A 2 2.81 18.68 -5.84
C LYS A 2 2.17 17.60 -4.96
N LEU A 3 2.59 17.49 -3.70
CA LEU A 3 2.05 16.48 -2.79
C LEU A 3 0.54 16.67 -2.55
N SER A 4 0.07 17.92 -2.59
CA SER A 4 -1.34 18.28 -2.49
C SER A 4 -2.19 17.88 -3.71
N SER A 5 -1.58 17.60 -4.87
CA SER A 5 -2.33 17.21 -6.06
C SER A 5 -2.68 15.73 -6.11
N VAL A 6 -2.07 14.89 -5.26
CA VAL A 6 -2.37 13.46 -5.20
C VAL A 6 -3.75 13.24 -4.61
N ARG A 7 -4.63 12.64 -5.42
CA ARG A 7 -6.01 12.33 -5.02
C ARG A 7 -6.18 10.83 -4.82
N ARG A 8 -7.27 10.46 -4.13
CA ARG A 8 -7.69 9.06 -3.97
C ARG A 8 -7.82 8.32 -5.31
N GLN A 9 -8.20 9.02 -6.38
CA GLN A 9 -8.31 8.44 -7.73
C GLN A 9 -6.96 7.93 -8.25
N ASP A 10 -5.86 8.62 -7.93
CA ASP A 10 -4.52 8.21 -8.37
C ASP A 10 -4.08 6.95 -7.62
N ILE A 11 -4.36 6.88 -6.31
CA ILE A 11 -4.12 5.68 -5.51
C ILE A 11 -4.96 4.50 -6.00
N ALA A 12 -6.23 4.73 -6.37
CA ALA A 12 -7.10 3.69 -6.91
C ALA A 12 -6.61 3.17 -8.27
N LYS A 13 -6.12 4.06 -9.14
CA LYS A 13 -5.50 3.68 -10.43
C LYS A 13 -4.25 2.82 -10.19
N LEU A 14 -3.37 3.23 -9.27
CA LEU A 14 -2.18 2.46 -8.90
C LEU A 14 -2.56 1.08 -8.33
N HIS A 15 -3.53 1.04 -7.40
CA HIS A 15 -4.03 -0.18 -6.81
C HIS A 15 -4.55 -1.17 -7.87
N HIS A 16 -5.34 -0.67 -8.83
CA HIS A 16 -5.87 -1.48 -9.92
C HIS A 16 -4.79 -1.93 -10.92
N ALA A 17 -3.77 -1.10 -11.16
CA ALA A 17 -2.64 -1.46 -12.02
C ALA A 17 -1.85 -2.65 -11.44
N LEU A 18 -1.72 -2.71 -10.11
CA LEU A 18 -1.00 -3.77 -9.39
C LEU A 18 -1.89 -4.96 -8.98
N ARG A 19 -3.11 -5.08 -9.53
CA ARG A 19 -4.04 -6.18 -9.18
C ARG A 19 -3.48 -7.59 -9.40
N ALA A 20 -2.51 -7.74 -10.30
CA ALA A 20 -1.84 -9.02 -10.56
C ALA A 20 -0.93 -9.48 -9.40
N THR A 21 -0.54 -8.57 -8.51
CA THR A 21 0.37 -8.85 -7.38
C THR A 21 -0.24 -8.34 -6.06
N PRO A 22 -1.28 -9.02 -5.51
CA PRO A 22 -2.02 -8.55 -4.34
C PRO A 22 -1.17 -8.17 -3.13
N ARG A 23 -0.17 -9.01 -2.79
CA ARG A 23 0.74 -8.80 -1.66
C ARG A 23 1.59 -7.55 -1.84
N GLN A 24 2.20 -7.38 -3.02
CA GLN A 24 3.00 -6.19 -3.35
C GLN A 24 2.14 -4.93 -3.27
N THR A 25 0.91 -4.98 -3.78
CA THR A 25 -0.01 -3.84 -3.72
C THR A 25 -0.35 -3.45 -2.29
N ASN A 26 -0.58 -4.41 -1.41
CA ASN A 26 -0.85 -4.16 0.00
C ASN A 26 0.35 -3.51 0.69
N GLN A 27 1.58 -3.96 0.39
CA GLN A 27 2.80 -3.35 0.91
C GLN A 27 2.98 -1.91 0.40
N VAL A 28 2.75 -1.67 -0.90
CA VAL A 28 2.80 -0.33 -1.50
C VAL A 28 1.79 0.60 -0.82
N LEU A 29 0.54 0.15 -0.62
CA LEU A 29 -0.47 0.93 0.12
C LEU A 29 -0.02 1.23 1.56
N ALA A 30 0.62 0.27 2.24
CA ALA A 30 1.10 0.48 3.61
C ALA A 30 2.19 1.57 3.68
N VAL A 31 3.17 1.51 2.78
CA VAL A 31 4.25 2.50 2.69
C VAL A 31 3.69 3.88 2.33
N LEU A 32 2.80 3.97 1.34
CA LEU A 32 2.17 5.23 0.95
C LEU A 32 1.34 5.81 2.08
N SER A 33 0.56 4.99 2.79
CA SER A 33 -0.23 5.44 3.94
C SER A 33 0.67 6.07 5.01
N LYS A 34 1.80 5.43 5.35
CA LYS A 34 2.77 5.97 6.31
C LYS A 34 3.41 7.26 5.82
N ALA A 35 3.79 7.34 4.54
CA ALA A 35 4.40 8.53 3.95
C ALA A 35 3.44 9.73 3.95
N PHE A 36 2.17 9.52 3.59
CA PHE A 36 1.15 10.59 3.62
C PHE A 36 0.79 11.01 5.04
N ASN A 37 0.76 10.09 6.01
CA ASN A 37 0.60 10.47 7.41
C ASN A 37 1.78 11.33 7.90
N LEU A 38 3.01 11.01 7.51
CA LEU A 38 4.17 11.82 7.86
C LEU A 38 4.11 13.22 7.22
N ALA A 39 3.61 13.29 5.98
CA ALA A 39 3.39 14.57 5.31
C ALA A 39 2.33 15.44 6.00
N GLU A 40 1.30 14.85 6.61
CA GLU A 40 0.34 15.57 7.46
C GLU A 40 1.03 16.12 8.71
N VAL A 41 1.86 15.31 9.38
CA VAL A 41 2.64 15.73 10.56
C VAL A 41 3.59 16.89 10.26
N TRP A 42 4.21 16.88 9.07
CA TRP A 42 5.09 17.97 8.62
C TRP A 42 4.35 19.19 8.07
N GLY A 43 3.01 19.21 8.09
CA GLY A 43 2.22 20.32 7.57
C GLY A 43 2.28 20.50 6.05
N LEU A 44 2.80 19.50 5.32
CA LEU A 44 2.84 19.50 3.85
C LEU A 44 1.46 19.25 3.24
N ARG A 45 0.50 18.79 4.05
CA ARG A 45 -0.88 18.52 3.67
C ARG A 45 -1.80 18.71 4.89
N PRO A 46 -3.07 19.13 4.69
CA PRO A 46 -3.99 19.28 5.81
C PRO A 46 -4.25 17.93 6.51
N GLU A 47 -4.50 17.97 7.82
CA GLU A 47 -4.79 16.78 8.61
C GLU A 47 -5.99 15.99 8.06
N HIS A 48 -5.96 14.67 8.21
CA HIS A 48 -7.03 13.76 7.79
C HIS A 48 -7.34 13.74 6.29
N THR A 49 -6.44 14.23 5.45
CA THR A 49 -6.63 14.22 3.99
C THR A 49 -6.01 13.01 3.31
N ASN A 50 -5.33 12.10 4.02
CA ASN A 50 -4.58 10.96 3.47
C ASN A 50 -5.40 10.20 2.38
N PRO A 51 -4.90 10.15 1.13
CA PRO A 51 -5.68 9.60 0.02
C PRO A 51 -5.79 8.07 0.06
N VAL A 52 -5.02 7.41 0.92
CA VAL A 52 -4.93 5.95 1.06
C VAL A 52 -5.95 5.38 2.07
N ARG A 53 -6.48 6.21 2.98
CA ARG A 53 -7.27 5.78 4.17
C ARG A 53 -8.49 4.90 3.87
N LEU A 54 -9.14 5.07 2.71
CA LEU A 54 -10.38 4.35 2.35
C LEU A 54 -10.17 3.30 1.25
N VAL A 55 -8.93 2.98 0.91
CA VAL A 55 -8.63 1.97 -0.11
C VAL A 55 -8.62 0.60 0.54
N LYS A 56 -9.55 -0.28 0.11
CA LYS A 56 -9.59 -1.67 0.57
C LYS A 56 -8.39 -2.42 0.03
N ARG A 57 -7.65 -3.09 0.93
CA ARG A 57 -6.54 -3.98 0.59
C ARG A 57 -7.05 -5.24 -0.10
N TYR A 58 -6.21 -5.84 -0.94
CA TYR A 58 -6.51 -7.15 -1.52
C TYR A 58 -6.42 -8.26 -0.47
N LYS A 59 -7.18 -9.34 -0.66
CA LYS A 59 -7.06 -10.55 0.16
C LYS A 59 -5.67 -11.14 -0.05
N GLU A 60 -4.89 -11.21 1.02
CA GLU A 60 -3.57 -11.85 1.00
C GLU A 60 -3.75 -13.33 1.33
N ASN A 61 -3.20 -14.20 0.49
CA ASN A 61 -3.08 -15.62 0.79
C ASN A 61 -1.68 -15.83 1.35
N GLU A 62 -1.61 -16.26 2.61
CA GLU A 62 -0.37 -16.67 3.25
C GLU A 62 0.22 -17.85 2.46
N ARG A 63 1.50 -17.72 2.09
CA ARG A 63 2.22 -18.76 1.35
C ARG A 63 3.18 -19.43 2.32
N ASP A 64 2.64 -20.31 3.13
CA ASP A 64 3.47 -21.19 3.96
C ASP A 64 3.73 -22.49 3.20
N ARG A 65 5.01 -22.81 3.05
CA ARG A 65 5.47 -24.14 2.65
C ARG A 65 6.45 -24.60 3.71
N PHE A 66 6.17 -25.78 4.27
CA PHE A 66 7.13 -26.48 5.11
C PHE A 66 8.28 -27.00 4.25
N LEU A 67 9.50 -26.96 4.79
CA LEU A 67 10.67 -27.60 4.17
C LEU A 67 10.38 -29.09 3.99
N THR A 68 10.73 -29.66 2.84
CA THR A 68 10.73 -31.12 2.67
C THR A 68 11.96 -31.72 3.33
N GLY A 69 11.94 -33.03 3.66
CA GLY A 69 13.07 -33.70 4.31
C GLY A 69 14.38 -33.62 3.52
N GLU A 70 14.29 -33.53 2.19
CA GLU A 70 15.43 -33.32 1.28
C GLU A 70 16.00 -31.89 1.33
N GLU A 71 15.19 -30.89 1.70
CA GLU A 71 15.63 -29.49 1.88
C GLU A 71 16.21 -29.23 3.27
N LEU A 72 16.11 -30.21 4.19
CA LEU A 72 16.58 -30.12 5.58
C LEU A 72 17.99 -30.70 5.80
N GLN A 73 18.55 -31.42 4.81
CA GLN A 73 19.92 -31.94 4.81
C GLN A 73 20.91 -30.90 4.31
#